data_AF-A0A3Q3M1F5-F1
#
_entry.id   AF-A0A3Q3M1F5-F1
#
_cell.length_a   1.000
_cell.length_b   1.000
_cell.length_c   1.000
_cell.angle_alpha   90.00
_cell.angle_beta   90.00
_cell.angle_gamma   90.00
#
_symmetry.space_group_name_H-M   'P 1'
#
loop_
_entity.id
_entity.type
_entity.pdbx_description
1 polymer ?
#
loop_
_entity_poly.entity_id
_entity_poly.type
_entity_poly.pdbx_seq_one_letter_code
_entity_poly.pdbx_strand_id
1 'polypeptide(L)'
;MLLMTLPGTPAIQYDEEIIQTQDNEINSTVALFNVLRHTRAREEALLYGNFTFLPFNTSSNSTLSSPPPHPILAFLRSWACVKFLVLLNVGPEFHALDPAWIQDLPETGVFITSTGMDRIGLTSLYMLELQPHEAVVIRLQAGSSS
;
A
#
# COMPACT_ATOMS: atom_id res chain seq x y z
N MET A 1 8.82 0.36 -0.65
CA MET A 1 7.64 -0.22 0.05
C MET A 1 7.24 -1.59 -0.50
N LEU A 2 6.95 -1.71 -1.80
CA LEU A 2 6.38 -2.93 -2.42
C LEU A 2 7.09 -4.26 -2.09
N LEU A 3 8.42 -4.33 -2.25
CA LEU A 3 9.21 -5.55 -2.00
C LEU A 3 9.08 -6.08 -0.56
N MET A 4 8.83 -5.19 0.41
CA MET A 4 8.67 -5.58 1.81
C MET A 4 7.29 -6.17 2.11
N THR A 5 6.31 -5.89 1.27
CA THR A 5 4.91 -6.30 1.46
C THR A 5 4.50 -7.48 0.56
N LEU A 6 5.32 -7.85 -0.42
CA LEU A 6 5.10 -9.04 -1.24
C LEU A 6 5.53 -10.33 -0.48
N PRO A 7 4.94 -11.49 -0.80
CA PRO A 7 5.42 -12.78 -0.34
C PRO A 7 6.87 -13.05 -0.75
N GLY A 8 7.60 -13.84 0.06
CA GLY A 8 8.97 -14.25 -0.22
C GLY A 8 10.03 -13.26 0.30
N THR A 9 11.31 -13.62 0.24
CA THR A 9 12.40 -12.83 0.83
C THR A 9 12.76 -11.64 -0.05
N PRO A 10 12.74 -10.40 0.46
CA PRO A 10 13.14 -9.23 -0.32
C PRO A 10 14.66 -9.22 -0.48
N ALA A 11 15.15 -9.07 -1.70
CA ALA A 11 16.56 -8.83 -2.00
C ALA A 11 16.75 -7.33 -2.28
N ILE A 12 17.66 -6.70 -1.55
CA ILE A 12 17.90 -5.24 -1.63
C ILE A 12 19.39 -5.03 -1.85
N GLN A 13 19.71 -4.30 -2.91
CA GLN A 13 21.06 -3.89 -3.25
C GLN A 13 21.25 -2.44 -2.82
N TYR A 14 22.32 -2.17 -2.07
CA TYR A 14 22.66 -0.82 -1.64
C TYR A 14 23.64 -0.25 -2.66
N ASP A 15 23.22 0.78 -3.40
CA ASP A 15 24.14 1.62 -4.17
C ASP A 15 24.53 2.82 -3.31
N GLU A 16 25.81 2.89 -2.95
CA GLU A 16 26.45 4.04 -2.29
C GLU A 16 26.90 5.03 -3.36
N GLU A 17 26.03 5.93 -3.81
CA GLU A 17 26.47 7.20 -4.43
C GLU A 17 25.29 8.16 -4.61
N ILE A 18 25.46 9.40 -4.11
CA ILE A 18 24.97 10.71 -4.62
C ILE A 18 24.80 11.71 -3.43
N ILE A 19 25.00 12.99 -3.74
CA ILE A 19 25.58 14.04 -2.90
C ILE A 19 24.51 15.03 -2.36
N GLN A 20 24.49 15.22 -1.03
CA GLN A 20 24.09 16.39 -0.21
C GLN A 20 22.69 17.05 -0.33
N THR A 21 21.93 16.95 -1.42
CA THR A 21 20.46 17.23 -1.38
C THR A 21 19.65 16.02 -0.90
N GLN A 22 20.32 14.88 -0.85
CA GLN A 22 19.78 13.56 -0.64
C GLN A 22 19.68 13.18 0.84
N ASP A 23 20.34 13.89 1.77
CA ASP A 23 20.44 13.45 3.16
C ASP A 23 19.08 13.33 3.86
N ASN A 24 18.17 14.30 3.68
CA ASN A 24 16.82 14.21 4.27
C ASN A 24 15.96 13.13 3.62
N GLU A 25 16.07 12.94 2.30
CA GLU A 25 15.30 11.94 1.56
C GLU A 25 15.83 10.51 1.82
N ILE A 26 17.16 10.36 1.94
CA ILE A 26 17.85 9.14 2.40
C ILE A 26 17.41 8.82 3.82
N ASN A 27 17.42 9.82 4.72
CA ASN A 27 16.96 9.62 6.09
C ASN A 27 15.50 9.15 6.12
N SER A 28 14.62 9.72 5.28
CA SER A 28 13.23 9.28 5.15
C SER A 28 13.12 7.86 4.57
N THR A 29 13.94 7.52 3.58
CA THR A 29 13.94 6.19 2.93
C THR A 29 14.45 5.11 3.88
N VAL A 30 15.52 5.42 4.63
CA VAL A 30 16.07 4.54 5.68
C VAL A 30 15.08 4.38 6.83
N ALA A 31 14.41 5.45 7.26
CA ALA A 31 13.37 5.39 8.28
C ALA A 31 12.19 4.54 7.81
N LEU A 32 11.69 4.75 6.59
CA LEU A 32 10.63 3.96 5.96
C LEU A 32 11.02 2.49 5.87
N PHE A 33 12.25 2.21 5.41
CA PHE A 33 12.79 0.85 5.35
C PHE A 33 12.82 0.18 6.72
N ASN A 34 13.29 0.90 7.75
CA ASN A 34 13.33 0.39 9.12
C ASN A 34 11.92 0.10 9.64
N VAL A 35 10.95 1.01 9.44
CA VAL A 35 9.56 0.79 9.82
C VAL A 35 9.01 -0.46 9.13
N LEU A 36 9.16 -0.57 7.81
CA LEU A 36 8.67 -1.71 7.05
C LEU A 36 9.31 -3.04 7.50
N ARG A 37 10.62 -3.04 7.76
CA ARG A 37 11.34 -4.22 8.26
C ARG A 37 10.81 -4.66 9.62
N HIS A 38 10.64 -3.73 10.56
CA HIS A 38 10.13 -4.03 11.90
C HIS A 38 8.68 -4.51 11.87
N THR A 39 7.82 -3.83 11.11
CA THR A 39 6.42 -4.24 10.92
C THR A 39 6.36 -5.63 10.34
N ARG A 40 7.09 -5.89 9.24
CA ARG A 40 7.13 -7.20 8.61
C ARG A 40 7.60 -8.28 9.59
N ALA A 41 8.67 -8.05 10.35
CA ALA A 41 9.20 -9.05 11.28
C ALA A 41 8.24 -9.43 12.42
N ARG A 42 7.24 -8.58 12.72
CA ARG A 42 6.29 -8.77 13.82
C ARG A 42 4.91 -9.24 13.37
N GLU A 43 4.53 -8.95 12.12
CA GLU A 43 3.19 -9.19 11.61
C GLU A 43 3.17 -10.46 10.74
N GLU A 44 2.54 -11.53 11.26
CA GLU A 44 2.45 -12.82 10.58
C GLU A 44 1.77 -12.72 9.20
N ALA A 45 0.78 -11.83 9.07
CA ALA A 45 0.12 -11.55 7.79
C ALA A 45 1.11 -11.08 6.70
N LEU A 46 2.16 -10.35 7.06
CA LEU A 46 3.18 -9.88 6.12
C LEU A 46 4.28 -10.93 5.87
N LEU A 47 4.59 -11.78 6.85
CA LEU A 47 5.59 -12.86 6.71
C LEU A 47 5.04 -14.06 5.94
N TYR A 48 3.93 -14.60 6.42
CA TYR A 48 3.38 -15.90 6.02
C TYR A 48 1.96 -15.79 5.48
N GLY A 49 1.33 -14.63 5.62
CA GLY A 49 -0.03 -14.39 5.16
C GLY A 49 -0.21 -14.57 3.67
N ASN A 50 -1.43 -14.99 3.31
CA ASN A 50 -1.89 -15.12 1.94
C ASN A 50 -1.82 -13.78 1.22
N PHE A 51 -1.52 -13.83 -0.07
CA PHE A 51 -1.55 -12.67 -0.95
C PHE A 51 -2.80 -12.73 -1.82
N THR A 52 -3.56 -11.64 -1.85
CA THR A 52 -4.75 -11.54 -2.69
C THR A 52 -4.70 -10.24 -3.46
N PHE A 53 -4.49 -10.32 -4.77
CA PHE A 53 -4.55 -9.15 -5.63
C PHE A 53 -5.99 -8.60 -5.69
N LEU A 54 -6.12 -7.29 -5.65
CA LEU A 54 -7.39 -6.59 -5.67
C LEU A 54 -7.56 -5.86 -7.00
N PRO A 55 -8.50 -6.28 -7.87
CA PRO A 55 -8.70 -5.61 -9.15
C PRO A 55 -9.25 -4.20 -8.94
N PHE A 56 -8.57 -3.20 -9.49
CA PHE A 56 -9.01 -1.81 -9.40
C PHE A 56 -9.83 -1.43 -10.64
N ASN A 57 -11.14 -1.20 -10.43
CA ASN A 57 -12.13 -0.67 -11.38
C ASN A 57 -11.83 -0.93 -12.88
N THR A 58 -11.89 -2.19 -13.29
CA THR A 58 -11.73 -2.61 -14.69
C THR A 58 -13.01 -2.39 -15.46
N SER A 59 -13.37 -1.14 -15.76
CA SER A 59 -14.42 -0.85 -16.74
C SER A 59 -13.84 -1.01 -18.16
N SER A 60 -13.76 -2.26 -18.63
CA SER A 60 -13.37 -2.57 -20.00
C SER A 60 -14.49 -2.18 -20.96
N ASN A 61 -14.49 -0.93 -21.44
CA ASN A 61 -15.26 -0.57 -22.63
C ASN A 61 -14.49 0.45 -23.47
N SER A 62 -13.46 -0.01 -24.20
CA SER A 62 -12.91 0.77 -25.29
C SER A 62 -12.38 -0.13 -26.39
N THR A 63 -13.06 -0.10 -27.54
CA THR A 63 -12.68 -0.68 -28.83
C THR A 63 -11.61 0.16 -29.56
N LEU A 64 -10.85 1.01 -28.86
CA LEU A 64 -9.86 1.91 -29.48
C LEU A 64 -8.56 1.94 -28.66
N SER A 65 -7.53 1.24 -29.17
CA SER A 65 -6.11 1.60 -29.16
C SER A 65 -5.60 2.50 -28.01
N SER A 66 -5.63 2.05 -26.76
CA SER A 66 -4.67 2.42 -25.69
C SER A 66 -4.99 1.58 -24.45
N PRO A 67 -4.02 0.99 -23.74
CA PRO A 67 -4.30 0.38 -22.46
C PRO A 67 -4.82 1.48 -21.50
N PRO A 68 -5.90 1.26 -20.73
CA PRO A 68 -6.21 2.16 -19.63
C PRO A 68 -5.03 2.12 -18.66
N PRO A 69 -4.39 3.26 -18.33
CA PRO A 69 -3.28 3.26 -17.39
C PRO A 69 -3.88 3.10 -16.00
N HIS A 70 -4.05 1.86 -15.53
CA HIS A 70 -4.49 1.63 -14.15
C HIS A 70 -3.40 2.16 -13.21
N PRO A 71 -3.61 3.32 -12.55
CA PRO A 71 -2.53 3.92 -11.80
C PRO A 71 -2.47 3.30 -10.40
N ILE A 72 -3.42 2.47 -9.96
CA ILE A 72 -3.38 1.85 -8.64
C ILE A 72 -3.16 0.35 -8.72
N LEU A 73 -2.11 -0.09 -8.03
CA LEU A 73 -1.88 -1.48 -7.64
C LEU A 73 -2.41 -1.67 -6.22
N ALA A 74 -3.26 -2.68 -6.03
CA ALA A 74 -3.85 -3.00 -4.74
C ALA A 74 -3.77 -4.49 -4.45
N PHE A 75 -3.47 -4.83 -3.19
CA PHE A 75 -3.53 -6.22 -2.73
C PHE A 75 -3.70 -6.31 -1.21
N LEU A 76 -4.16 -7.48 -0.77
CA LEU A 76 -4.24 -7.85 0.64
C LEU A 76 -3.11 -8.80 1.02
N ARG A 77 -2.64 -8.64 2.24
CA ARG A 77 -1.91 -9.65 2.99
C ARG A 77 -2.74 -10.07 4.18
N SER A 78 -3.15 -11.33 4.24
CA SER A 78 -4.08 -11.83 5.26
C SER A 78 -3.56 -13.06 5.98
N TRP A 79 -3.74 -13.10 7.30
CA TRP A 79 -3.45 -14.26 8.14
C TRP A 79 -4.41 -14.29 9.31
N ALA A 80 -5.13 -15.41 9.47
CA ALA A 80 -6.26 -15.51 10.38
C ALA A 80 -7.22 -14.31 10.20
N CYS A 81 -7.48 -13.54 11.26
CA CYS A 81 -8.36 -12.37 11.25
C CYS A 81 -7.63 -11.05 10.93
N VAL A 82 -6.31 -11.07 10.73
CA VAL A 82 -5.53 -9.86 10.43
C VAL A 82 -5.43 -9.68 8.92
N LYS A 83 -5.79 -8.49 8.43
CA LYS A 83 -5.68 -8.12 7.03
C LYS A 83 -4.93 -6.79 6.90
N PHE A 84 -3.93 -6.76 6.05
CA PHE A 84 -3.26 -5.55 5.61
C PHE A 84 -3.67 -5.25 4.17
N LEU A 85 -4.12 -4.03 3.93
CA LEU A 85 -4.34 -3.46 2.61
C LEU A 85 -3.10 -2.67 2.20
N VAL A 86 -2.57 -2.99 1.03
CA VAL A 86 -1.48 -2.25 0.40
C VAL A 86 -2.03 -1.63 -0.86
N LEU A 87 -1.85 -0.31 -0.97
CA LEU A 87 -2.24 0.47 -2.14
C LEU A 87 -1.00 1.20 -2.63
N LEU A 88 -0.78 1.19 -3.94
CA LEU A 88 0.30 1.88 -4.61
C LEU A 88 -0.27 2.61 -5.82
N ASN A 89 -0.31 3.93 -5.76
CA ASN A 89 -0.53 4.78 -6.91
C ASN A 89 0.80 4.90 -7.67
N VAL A 90 0.90 4.32 -8.85
CA VAL A 90 2.02 4.46 -9.80
C VAL A 90 1.84 5.65 -10.74
N GLY A 91 0.67 6.30 -10.72
CA GLY A 91 0.36 7.44 -11.58
C GLY A 91 0.77 8.79 -10.99
N PRO A 92 0.82 9.84 -11.85
CA PRO A 92 1.13 11.21 -11.44
C PRO A 92 -0.10 11.99 -10.92
N GLU A 93 -1.28 11.38 -10.91
CA GLU A 93 -2.54 12.01 -10.53
C GLU A 93 -2.99 11.56 -9.14
N PHE A 94 -3.83 12.36 -8.49
CA PHE A 94 -4.52 11.99 -7.27
C PHE A 94 -5.60 10.95 -7.60
N HIS A 95 -5.84 10.02 -6.69
CA HIS A 95 -6.85 9.00 -6.91
C HIS A 95 -7.62 8.67 -5.64
N ALA A 96 -8.92 9.00 -5.64
CA ALA A 96 -9.86 8.62 -4.60
C ALA A 96 -10.25 7.15 -4.75
N LEU A 97 -10.30 6.41 -3.64
CA LEU A 97 -10.85 5.06 -3.65
C LEU A 97 -12.37 5.12 -3.84
N ASP A 98 -12.89 4.37 -4.81
CA ASP A 98 -14.33 4.12 -4.92
C ASP A 98 -14.74 3.14 -3.82
N PRO A 99 -15.63 3.51 -2.89
CA PRO A 99 -16.06 2.61 -1.83
C PRO A 99 -16.73 1.32 -2.33
N ALA A 100 -17.28 1.33 -3.54
CA ALA A 100 -17.90 0.17 -4.15
C ALA A 100 -16.91 -0.81 -4.78
N TRP A 101 -15.60 -0.48 -4.83
CA TRP A 101 -14.62 -1.27 -5.57
C TRP A 101 -14.48 -2.70 -5.05
N ILE A 102 -14.60 -2.91 -3.73
CA ILE A 102 -14.59 -4.22 -3.08
C ILE A 102 -15.53 -4.21 -1.88
N GLN A 103 -16.63 -4.96 -1.98
CA GLN A 103 -17.67 -5.04 -0.95
C GLN A 103 -17.21 -5.78 0.33
N ASP A 104 -16.13 -6.56 0.25
CA ASP A 104 -15.63 -7.37 1.37
C ASP A 104 -14.56 -6.68 2.23
N LEU A 105 -14.21 -5.42 1.91
CA LEU A 105 -13.26 -4.65 2.71
C LEU A 105 -13.97 -3.94 3.86
N PRO A 106 -13.43 -3.99 5.09
CA PRO A 106 -13.91 -3.16 6.19
C PRO A 106 -13.79 -1.68 5.86
N GLU A 107 -14.71 -0.87 6.40
CA GLU A 107 -14.78 0.56 6.13
C GLU A 107 -13.58 1.35 6.70
N THR A 108 -12.94 0.82 7.73
CA THR A 108 -11.93 1.52 8.53
C THR A 108 -10.64 0.71 8.67
N GLY A 109 -9.55 1.44 8.87
CA GLY A 109 -8.23 0.88 9.12
C GLY A 109 -7.33 1.84 9.86
N VAL A 110 -6.11 1.38 10.15
CA VAL A 110 -5.05 2.18 10.77
C VAL A 110 -3.88 2.24 9.81
N PHE A 111 -3.39 3.44 9.50
CA PHE A 111 -2.14 3.61 8.76
C PHE A 111 -0.98 3.04 9.56
N ILE A 112 -0.24 2.15 8.91
CA ILE A 112 1.00 1.59 9.44
C ILE A 112 2.18 2.39 8.94
N THR A 113 2.15 2.76 7.65
CA THR A 113 3.13 3.64 7.02
C THR A 113 2.64 4.13 5.65
N SER A 114 3.18 5.24 5.16
CA SER A 114 3.06 5.76 3.79
C SER A 114 4.46 6.05 3.23
N THR A 115 4.58 6.18 1.91
CA THR A 115 5.85 6.61 1.28
C THR A 115 6.32 7.95 1.83
N GLY A 116 5.40 8.90 2.06
CA GLY A 116 5.71 10.21 2.66
C GLY A 116 5.91 10.19 4.18
N MET A 117 5.64 9.05 4.85
CA MET A 117 5.67 8.89 6.31
C MET A 117 4.81 9.90 7.10
N ASP A 118 3.83 10.49 6.44
CA ASP A 118 2.95 11.57 6.89
C ASP A 118 1.55 11.08 7.26
N ARG A 119 1.18 9.86 6.86
CA ARG A 119 -0.12 9.26 7.19
C ARG A 119 -0.05 8.45 8.47
N ILE A 120 -0.77 8.90 9.49
CA ILE A 120 -0.73 8.31 10.84
C ILE A 120 -2.16 8.18 11.38
N GLY A 121 -2.43 7.06 12.06
CA GLY A 121 -3.66 6.87 12.82
C GLY A 121 -4.81 6.24 12.04
N LEU A 122 -6.02 6.40 12.58
CA LEU A 122 -7.26 5.83 12.02
C LEU A 122 -7.62 6.51 10.70
N THR A 123 -8.14 5.73 9.76
CA THR A 123 -8.61 6.21 8.46
C THR A 123 -9.86 5.47 8.02
N SER A 124 -10.69 6.15 7.22
CA SER A 124 -11.81 5.55 6.50
C SER A 124 -11.40 5.31 5.06
N LEU A 125 -11.67 4.12 4.53
CA LEU A 125 -11.42 3.81 3.14
C LEU A 125 -12.32 4.63 2.19
N TYR A 126 -13.45 5.13 2.68
CA TYR A 126 -14.37 5.99 1.90
C TYR A 126 -13.80 7.38 1.59
N MET A 127 -12.91 7.88 2.45
CA MET A 127 -12.31 9.21 2.31
C MET A 127 -10.84 9.14 1.88
N LEU A 128 -10.35 7.94 1.56
CA LEU A 128 -8.96 7.74 1.23
C LEU A 128 -8.68 8.16 -0.21
N GLU A 129 -7.89 9.22 -0.32
CA GLU A 129 -7.33 9.70 -1.58
C GLU A 129 -5.82 9.49 -1.58
N LEU A 130 -5.31 8.78 -2.58
CA LEU A 130 -3.88 8.55 -2.77
C LEU A 130 -3.26 9.72 -3.54
N GLN A 131 -2.11 10.19 -3.06
CA GLN A 131 -1.29 11.19 -3.73
C GLN A 131 -0.57 10.57 -4.95
N PRO A 132 -0.07 11.39 -5.88
CA PRO A 132 0.80 10.93 -6.96
C PRO A 132 1.98 10.10 -6.43
N HIS A 133 2.26 8.94 -7.05
CA HIS A 133 3.37 8.04 -6.70
C HIS A 133 3.37 7.53 -5.24
N GLU A 134 2.23 7.61 -4.55
CA GLU A 134 2.14 7.24 -3.15
C GLU A 134 1.86 5.75 -2.97
N ALA A 135 2.52 5.16 -1.97
CA ALA A 135 2.14 3.87 -1.44
C ALA A 135 1.74 3.99 0.04
N VAL A 136 0.70 3.26 0.44
CA VAL A 136 0.23 3.18 1.82
C VAL A 136 0.04 1.73 2.25
N VAL A 137 0.35 1.46 3.52
CA VAL A 137 0.05 0.19 4.18
C VAL A 137 -0.93 0.46 5.31
N ILE A 138 -2.11 -0.17 5.23
CA ILE A 138 -3.20 0.02 6.17
C ILE A 138 -3.53 -1.33 6.80
N ARG A 139 -3.57 -1.39 8.13
CA ARG A 139 -4.13 -2.54 8.84
C ARG A 139 -5.64 -2.35 8.96
N LEU A 140 -6.40 -3.26 8.36
CA LEU A 140 -7.86 -3.19 8.35
C LEU A 140 -8.40 -3.59 9.73
N GLN A 141 -9.41 -2.85 10.22
CA GLN A 141 -10.14 -3.23 11.43
C GLN A 141 -11.27 -4.16 11.05
N ALA A 142 -11.52 -5.21 11.83
CA ALA A 142 -12.69 -6.06 11.58
C ALA A 142 -13.95 -5.20 11.65
N GLY A 143 -14.80 -5.27 10.64
CA GLY A 143 -16.10 -4.60 10.68
C GLY A 143 -16.88 -5.12 11.88
N SER A 144 -17.29 -4.21 12.76
CA SER A 144 -18.22 -4.53 13.85
C SER A 144 -19.56 -4.91 13.21
N SER A 145 -19.75 -6.18 12.89
CA SER A 145 -21.10 -6.71 12.64
C SER A 145 -21.86 -6.57 13.96
N SER A 146 -22.63 -5.49 14.06
CA SER A 146 -23.55 -5.21 15.17
C SER A 146 -24.80 -6.05 15.03
#